data_AF-A0A6M0H2W4-F1
#
_entry.id   AF-A0A6M0H2W4-F1
#
_cell.length_a   1.000
_cell.length_b   1.000
_cell.length_c   1.000
_cell.angle_alpha   90.00
_cell.angle_beta   90.00
_cell.angle_gamma   90.00
#
_symmetry.space_group_name_H-M   'P 1'
#
loop_
_entity.id
_entity.type
_entity.pdbx_description
1 polymer ?
#
loop_
_entity_poly.entity_id
_entity_poly.type
_entity_poly.pdbx_seq_one_letter_code
_entity_poly.pdbx_strand_id
1 'polypeptide(L)'
;MVIVESLKNVVEIDNVKYEYVYKLLESDYNFKNNEKCNSLKAYGIEVERKDMIKGQVVSNYKDFVRYVSPKKEKVTEIIELLNNNIVSPIHLIDVIGEYVDNYVNDFDEAIKNKNLKVAVS
;
A
#
# COMPACT_ATOMS: atom_id res chain seq x y z
N MET A 1 -4.01 -4.48 -10.28
CA MET A 1 -3.07 -3.81 -9.36
C MET A 1 -1.80 -3.57 -10.13
N VAL A 2 -1.30 -2.34 -10.12
CA VAL A 2 -0.05 -1.97 -10.80
C VAL A 2 0.87 -1.36 -9.76
N ILE A 3 2.17 -1.68 -9.83
CA ILE A 3 3.17 -1.04 -8.99
C ILE A 3 3.46 0.33 -9.58
N VAL A 4 3.24 1.37 -8.79
CA VAL A 4 3.48 2.76 -9.20
C VAL A 4 4.89 3.18 -8.84
N GLU A 5 5.29 2.92 -7.60
CA GLU A 5 6.56 3.35 -7.01
C GLU A 5 7.06 2.27 -6.04
N SER A 6 8.37 2.27 -5.77
CA SER A 6 8.96 1.37 -4.78
C SER A 6 10.18 1.97 -4.09
N LEU A 7 10.30 1.71 -2.79
CA LEU A 7 11.52 1.95 -2.01
C LEU A 7 12.20 0.62 -1.70
N LYS A 8 13.53 0.63 -1.67
CA LYS A 8 14.35 -0.52 -1.30
C LYS A 8 15.24 -0.17 -0.12
N ASN A 9 15.31 -1.07 0.84
CA ASN A 9 16.24 -0.99 1.97
C ASN A 9 16.99 -2.33 2.11
N VAL A 10 18.25 -2.26 2.54
CA VAL A 10 19.11 -3.43 2.72
C VAL A 10 19.82 -3.30 4.05
N VAL A 11 19.68 -4.32 4.88
CA VAL A 11 20.31 -4.39 6.21
C VAL A 11 21.06 -5.71 6.34
N GLU A 12 22.23 -5.71 6.96
CA GLU A 12 23.02 -6.91 7.20
C GLU A 12 23.25 -7.10 8.70
N ILE A 13 22.83 -8.24 9.23
CA ILE A 13 22.94 -8.61 10.65
C ILE A 13 23.39 -10.07 10.70
N ASP A 14 24.44 -10.38 11.48
CA ASP A 14 24.94 -11.74 11.70
C ASP A 14 25.17 -12.56 10.41
N ASN A 15 25.77 -11.94 9.38
CA ASN A 15 26.00 -12.52 8.03
C ASN A 15 24.73 -12.90 7.26
N VAL A 16 23.57 -12.40 7.70
CA VAL A 16 22.31 -12.48 6.96
C VAL A 16 22.02 -11.11 6.38
N LYS A 17 21.88 -11.05 5.05
CA LYS A 17 21.46 -9.85 4.33
C LYS A 17 19.95 -9.88 4.16
N TYR A 18 19.27 -8.85 4.65
CA TYR A 18 17.84 -8.65 4.54
C TYR A 18 17.56 -7.57 3.50
N GLU A 19 16.90 -7.94 2.41
CA GLU A 19 16.44 -6.99 1.38
C GLU A 19 14.94 -6.74 1.54
N TYR A 20 14.59 -5.51 1.88
CA TYR A 20 13.20 -5.05 1.99
C TYR A 20 12.81 -4.25 0.75
N VAL A 21 11.58 -4.45 0.27
CA VAL A 21 10.99 -3.67 -0.81
C VAL A 21 9.59 -3.25 -0.40
N TYR A 22 9.34 -1.94 -0.38
CA TYR A 22 8.05 -1.33 -0.08
C TYR A 22 7.48 -0.75 -1.36
N LYS A 23 6.26 -1.13 -1.73
CA LYS A 23 5.69 -0.78 -3.03
C LYS A 23 4.36 -0.08 -2.87
N LEU A 24 4.20 1.01 -3.63
CA LEU A 24 2.93 1.69 -3.83
C LEU A 24 2.17 0.98 -4.94
N LEU A 25 0.94 0.60 -4.63
CA LEU A 25 0.05 -0.13 -5.52
C LEU A 25 -1.06 0.81 -5.98
N GLU A 26 -1.42 0.79 -7.25
CA GLU A 26 -2.64 1.40 -7.77
C GLU A 26 -3.62 0.31 -8.22
N SER A 27 -4.88 0.45 -7.83
CA SER A 27 -5.97 -0.41 -8.27
C SER A 27 -7.25 0.39 -8.50
N ASP A 28 -8.10 -0.12 -9.37
CA ASP A 28 -9.47 0.39 -9.46
C ASP A 28 -10.28 -0.14 -8.26
N TYR A 29 -10.99 0.78 -7.61
CA TYR A 29 -11.96 0.53 -6.57
C TYR A 29 -13.36 0.70 -7.17
N ASN A 30 -14.08 -0.42 -7.29
CA ASN A 30 -15.41 -0.44 -7.89
C ASN A 30 -16.47 -0.26 -6.81
N PHE A 31 -17.40 0.66 -7.04
CA PHE A 31 -18.50 0.95 -6.15
C PHE A 31 -19.80 1.15 -6.92
N LYS A 32 -20.93 0.93 -6.24
CA LYS A 32 -22.26 1.14 -6.82
C LYS A 32 -22.82 2.47 -6.35
N ASN A 33 -23.39 3.23 -7.27
CA ASN A 33 -24.23 4.37 -6.94
C ASN A 33 -25.41 4.45 -7.92
N ASN A 34 -26.64 4.56 -7.40
CA ASN A 34 -27.87 4.66 -8.20
C ASN A 34 -27.92 3.63 -9.35
N GLU A 35 -27.69 2.35 -9.03
CA GLU A 35 -27.68 1.20 -9.96
C GLU A 35 -26.57 1.22 -11.04
N LYS A 36 -25.72 2.26 -11.07
CA LYS A 36 -24.53 2.33 -11.95
C LYS A 36 -23.28 1.83 -11.23
N CYS A 37 -22.54 0.94 -11.90
CA CYS A 37 -21.19 0.56 -11.50
C CYS A 37 -20.23 1.68 -11.87
N ASN A 38 -19.59 2.25 -10.85
CA ASN A 38 -18.55 3.26 -10.99
C ASN A 38 -17.23 2.70 -10.47
N SER A 39 -16.12 3.31 -10.90
CA SER A 39 -14.79 3.00 -10.37
C SER A 39 -14.07 4.27 -9.99
N LEU A 40 -13.17 4.22 -9.02
CA LEU A 40 -12.19 5.28 -8.74
C LEU A 40 -10.82 4.66 -8.53
N LYS A 41 -9.76 5.48 -8.58
CA LYS A 41 -8.40 5.03 -8.27
C LYS A 41 -8.22 4.94 -6.76
N ALA A 42 -7.64 3.84 -6.31
CA ALA A 42 -7.28 3.61 -4.94
C ALA A 42 -5.86 3.07 -4.85
N TYR A 43 -5.18 3.46 -3.79
CA TYR A 43 -3.79 3.14 -3.55
C TYR A 43 -3.65 2.17 -2.38
N GLY A 44 -2.70 1.27 -2.49
CA GLY A 44 -2.39 0.25 -1.50
C GLY A 44 -0.88 0.08 -1.31
N ILE A 45 -0.50 -0.84 -0.43
CA ILE A 45 0.89 -1.06 -0.02
C ILE A 45 1.20 -2.55 -0.11
N GLU A 46 2.37 -2.89 -0.66
CA GLU A 46 2.94 -4.22 -0.61
C GLU A 46 4.33 -4.14 0.01
N VAL A 47 4.63 -5.06 0.93
CA VAL A 47 5.94 -5.18 1.59
C VAL A 47 6.50 -6.56 1.30
N GLU A 48 7.74 -6.61 0.82
CA GLU A 48 8.50 -7.83 0.58
C GLU A 48 9.79 -7.82 1.40
N ARG A 49 10.19 -8.99 1.90
CA ARG A 49 11.50 -9.21 2.52
C ARG A 49 12.14 -10.50 1.98
N LYS A 50 13.39 -10.42 1.55
CA LYS A 50 14.22 -11.57 1.23
C LYS A 50 15.39 -11.66 2.21
N ASP A 51 15.59 -12.82 2.81
CA ASP A 51 16.75 -13.06 3.67
C ASP A 51 17.76 -13.88 2.86
N MET A 52 19.03 -13.46 2.89
CA MET A 52 20.10 -14.03 2.08
C MET A 52 21.29 -14.41 2.95
N ILE A 53 21.80 -15.63 2.78
CA ILE A 53 23.03 -16.12 3.42
C ILE A 53 24.00 -16.52 2.32
N LYS A 54 25.22 -15.96 2.33
CA LYS A 54 26.26 -16.23 1.31
C LYS A 54 25.74 -16.06 -0.13
N GLY A 55 24.90 -15.05 -0.37
CA GLY A 55 24.32 -14.75 -1.67
C GLY A 55 23.14 -15.63 -2.09
N GLN A 56 22.76 -16.65 -1.30
CA GLN A 56 21.61 -17.50 -1.56
C GLN A 56 20.39 -17.01 -0.77
N VAL A 57 19.25 -16.89 -1.45
CA VAL A 57 17.97 -16.58 -0.79
C VAL A 57 17.54 -17.80 0.02
N VAL A 58 17.39 -17.62 1.33
CA VAL A 58 16.96 -18.69 2.24
C VAL A 58 15.49 -18.56 2.62
N SER A 59 14.93 -17.35 2.51
CA SER A 59 13.52 -17.07 2.80
C SER A 59 13.02 -15.88 1.99
N ASN A 60 11.71 -15.85 1.77
CA ASN A 60 11.02 -14.74 1.12
C ASN A 60 9.65 -14.57 1.77
N TYR A 61 9.34 -13.35 2.20
CA TYR A 61 8.09 -12.97 2.85
C TYR A 61 7.45 -11.84 2.08
N LYS A 62 6.11 -11.85 2.04
CA LYS A 62 5.34 -10.85 1.35
C LYS A 62 3.97 -10.70 1.99
N ASP A 63 3.52 -9.47 2.11
CA ASP A 63 2.15 -9.14 2.50
C ASP A 63 1.72 -7.84 1.83
N PHE A 64 0.41 -7.61 1.72
CA PHE A 64 -0.14 -6.42 1.09
C PHE A 64 -1.50 -6.02 1.64
N VAL A 65 -1.76 -4.70 1.60
CA VAL A 65 -3.10 -4.14 1.75
C VAL A 65 -3.47 -3.45 0.45
N ARG A 66 -4.48 -4.00 -0.22
CA ARG A 66 -4.87 -3.57 -1.57
C ARG A 66 -5.41 -2.14 -1.62
N TYR A 67 -6.12 -1.73 -0.57
CA TYR A 67 -6.82 -0.46 -0.50
C TYR A 67 -6.53 0.21 0.85
N VAL A 68 -5.82 1.33 0.82
CA VAL A 68 -5.48 2.14 1.99
C VAL A 68 -6.17 3.50 1.89
N SER A 69 -6.03 4.19 0.75
CA SER A 69 -6.72 5.47 0.49
C SER A 69 -6.82 5.74 -1.01
N PRO A 70 -7.84 6.48 -1.49
CA PRO A 70 -7.85 7.05 -2.84
C PRO A 70 -6.88 8.22 -3.03
N LYS A 71 -6.25 8.72 -1.96
CA LYS A 71 -5.27 9.82 -2.00
C LYS A 71 -3.86 9.23 -2.03
N LYS A 72 -3.14 9.39 -3.15
CA LYS A 72 -1.81 8.79 -3.37
C LYS A 72 -0.81 9.23 -2.31
N GLU A 73 -0.83 10.52 -1.99
CA GLU A 73 0.13 11.18 -1.10
C GLU A 73 0.11 10.56 0.30
N LYS A 74 -1.08 10.30 0.84
CA LYS A 74 -1.25 9.64 2.14
C LYS A 74 -0.65 8.23 2.18
N VAL A 75 -0.74 7.49 1.08
CA VAL A 75 -0.19 6.12 1.00
C VAL A 75 1.33 6.17 0.82
N THR A 76 1.85 7.15 0.07
CA THR A 76 3.29 7.42 -0.05
C THR A 76 3.90 7.73 1.32
N GLU A 77 3.28 8.58 2.14
CA GLU A 77 3.75 8.89 3.51
C GLU A 77 3.87 7.62 4.39
N ILE A 78 2.91 6.70 4.29
CA ILE A 78 2.97 5.43 5.01
C ILE A 78 4.13 4.57 4.49
N ILE A 79 4.34 4.50 3.17
CA ILE A 79 5.45 3.72 2.59
C ILE A 79 6.80 4.24 3.07
N GLU A 80 6.98 5.56 3.15
CA GLU A 80 8.18 6.18 3.72
C GLU A 80 8.36 5.80 5.20
N LEU A 81 7.28 5.86 5.98
CA LEU A 81 7.28 5.44 7.39
C LEU A 81 7.69 3.96 7.55
N LEU A 82 7.11 3.06 6.75
CA LEU A 82 7.44 1.63 6.79
C LEU A 82 8.91 1.39 6.43
N ASN A 83 9.40 2.08 5.40
CA ASN A 83 10.78 1.95 4.93
C ASN A 83 11.81 2.48 5.94
N ASN A 84 11.51 3.62 6.58
CA ASN A 84 12.38 4.24 7.57
C ASN A 84 12.48 3.40 8.85
N ASN A 85 11.44 2.63 9.16
CA ASN A 85 11.39 1.77 10.35
C ASN A 85 11.67 0.29 10.05
N ILE A 86 12.04 -0.06 8.81
CA ILE A 86 12.34 -1.43 8.37
C ILE A 86 11.21 -2.40 8.76
N VAL A 87 9.95 -1.98 8.56
CA VAL A 87 8.78 -2.80 8.91
C VAL A 87 8.77 -4.03 8.02
N SER A 88 8.68 -5.22 8.63
CA SER A 88 8.63 -6.48 7.90
C SER A 88 7.22 -6.81 7.42
N PRO A 89 7.06 -7.61 6.35
CA PRO A 89 5.75 -7.98 5.82
C PRO A 89 4.78 -8.52 6.87
N ILE A 90 5.26 -9.35 7.80
CA ILE A 90 4.43 -9.96 8.85
C ILE A 90 3.86 -8.96 9.87
N HIS A 91 4.46 -7.78 10.00
CA HIS A 91 4.02 -6.72 10.92
C HIS A 91 3.33 -5.58 10.16
N LEU A 92 3.00 -5.77 8.88
CA LEU A 92 2.40 -4.72 8.05
C LEU A 92 1.10 -4.22 8.68
N ILE A 93 0.16 -5.12 8.96
CA ILE A 93 -1.16 -4.78 9.52
C ILE A 93 -1.04 -4.12 10.89
N ASP A 94 -0.13 -4.60 11.74
CA ASP A 94 0.09 -4.04 13.07
C ASP A 94 0.49 -2.56 13.02
N VAL A 95 1.20 -2.15 11.96
CA VAL A 95 1.65 -0.76 11.78
C VAL A 95 0.60 0.08 11.04
N ILE A 96 -0.05 -0.47 10.00
CA ILE A 96 -0.92 0.34 9.13
C ILE A 96 -2.41 0.25 9.43
N GLY A 97 -2.84 -0.67 10.31
CA GLY A 97 -4.25 -0.90 10.62
C GLY A 97 -4.98 0.38 11.07
N GLU A 98 -4.41 1.13 12.01
CA GLU A 98 -5.00 2.39 12.48
C GLU A 98 -5.10 3.45 11.37
N TYR A 99 -4.14 3.49 10.44
CA TYR A 99 -4.19 4.41 9.30
C TYR A 99 -5.31 4.03 8.33
N VAL A 100 -5.47 2.73 8.05
CA VAL A 100 -6.54 2.22 7.18
C VAL A 100 -7.91 2.57 7.78
N ASP A 101 -8.10 2.35 9.07
CA ASP A 101 -9.34 2.68 9.76
C ASP A 101 -9.64 4.19 9.71
N ASN A 102 -8.62 5.02 9.95
CA ASN A 102 -8.76 6.48 9.87
C ASN A 102 -9.02 6.99 8.44
N TYR A 103 -8.58 6.26 7.42
CA TYR A 103 -8.69 6.67 6.01
C TYR A 103 -9.96 6.16 5.33
N VAL A 104 -10.82 5.39 6.00
CA VAL A 104 -12.12 4.95 5.45
C VAL A 104 -12.92 6.15 4.89
N ASN A 105 -12.94 7.26 5.61
CA ASN A 105 -13.66 8.48 5.19
C ASN A 105 -13.13 9.10 3.88
N ASP A 106 -11.88 8.83 3.49
CA ASP A 106 -11.34 9.32 2.21
C ASP A 106 -12.08 8.70 1.02
N PHE A 107 -12.56 7.46 1.14
CA PHE A 107 -13.34 6.80 0.10
C PHE A 107 -14.71 7.43 -0.06
N ASP A 108 -15.40 7.71 1.06
CA ASP A 108 -16.70 8.38 1.04
C ASP A 108 -16.61 9.77 0.41
N GLU A 109 -15.57 10.53 0.76
CA GLU A 109 -15.28 11.84 0.18
C GLU A 109 -15.03 11.73 -1.34
N ALA A 110 -14.19 10.79 -1.77
CA ALA A 110 -13.86 10.59 -3.17
C ALA A 110 -15.08 10.17 -4.00
N ILE A 111 -15.93 9.29 -3.46
CA ILE A 111 -17.19 8.86 -4.08
C ILE A 111 -18.13 10.05 -4.23
N LYS A 112 -18.33 10.85 -3.16
CA LYS A 112 -19.20 12.03 -3.18
C LYS A 112 -18.73 13.06 -4.21
N ASN A 113 -17.43 13.34 -4.25
CA ASN A 113 -16.84 14.27 -5.21
C ASN A 113 -16.99 13.79 -6.66
N LYS A 114 -16.90 12.48 -6.90
CA LYS A 114 -17.14 11.90 -8.22
C LYS A 114 -18.60 12.04 -8.66
N ASN A 115 -19.55 11.86 -7.73
CA ASN A 115 -20.97 12.04 -8.02
C ASN A 115 -21.33 13.49 -8.37
N LEU A 116 -20.73 14.47 -7.66
CA LEU A 116 -20.91 15.90 -7.95
C LEU A 116 -20.43 16.26 -9.35
N LYS A 117 -19.27 15.73 -9.78
CA LYS A 117 -18.73 15.97 -11.12
C LYS A 117 -19.62 15.43 -12.25
N VAL A 118 -20.30 14.31 -12.02
CA VAL A 118 -21.22 13.70 -13.01
C VAL A 118 -22.56 14.45 -13.08
N ALA A 119 -22.99 15.10 -11.99
CA ALA A 119 -24.25 15.85 -11.98
C ALA A 119 -24.17 17.22 -12.68
N VAL A 120 -22.97 17.77 -12.88
CA VAL A 120 -22.73 19.07 -13.52
C VAL A 120 -22.24 18.98 -14.98
N SER A 121 -22.12 17.76 -15.51
CA SER A 121 -21.74 17.44 -16.89
C SER A 121 -22.92 16.95 -17.70
#